data_AF-A0A5K1E466-F1
#
_entry.id   AF-A0A5K1E466-F1
#
_cell.length_a   1.000
_cell.length_b   1.000
_cell.length_c   1.000
_cell.angle_alpha   90.00
_cell.angle_beta   90.00
_cell.angle_gamma   90.00
#
_symmetry.space_group_name_H-M   'P 1'
#
loop_
_entity.id
_entity.type
_entity.pdbx_description
1 polymer ?
#
loop_
_entity_poly.entity_id
_entity_poly.type
_entity_poly.pdbx_seq_one_letter_code
_entity_poly.pdbx_strand_id
1 'polypeptide(L)' 'YKRHRKRRRTPILEDGNLPQDKRFKVATNKHGQPIGDNAIQVSRYIGALARDGNLLPIDLFWKQVPKSNKKELCSRVK' A
#
# COMPACT_ATOMS: atom_id res chain seq x y z
N TYR A 1 16.32 -20.42 -18.08
CA TYR A 1 15.29 -19.53 -18.66
C TYR A 1 14.59 -18.76 -17.55
N LYS A 2 14.89 -17.47 -17.33
CA LYS A 2 14.20 -16.64 -16.32
C LYS A 2 13.00 -15.96 -16.98
N ARG A 3 11.78 -16.34 -16.60
CA ARG A 3 10.57 -15.66 -17.07
C ARG A 3 10.54 -14.25 -16.47
N HIS A 4 10.83 -13.23 -17.27
CA HIS A 4 10.49 -11.85 -16.92
C HIS A 4 8.97 -11.72 -16.90
N ARG A 5 8.36 -11.92 -15.72
CA ARG A 5 6.98 -11.52 -15.51
C ARG A 5 6.94 -10.00 -15.68
N LYS A 6 6.43 -9.52 -16.83
CA LYS A 6 5.98 -8.13 -16.97
C LYS A 6 4.92 -7.94 -15.89
N ARG A 7 5.29 -7.32 -14.76
CA ARG A 7 4.33 -6.91 -13.73
C ARG A 7 3.40 -5.92 -14.40
N ARG A 8 2.18 -6.35 -14.72
CA ARG A 8 1.13 -5.44 -15.17
C ARG A 8 0.87 -4.43 -14.05
N ARG A 9 0.44 -3.22 -14.42
CA ARG A 9 -0.04 -2.21 -13.47
C ARG A 9 -1.05 -2.91 -12.57
N THR A 10 -0.77 -3.05 -11.28
CA THR A 10 -1.81 -3.41 -10.31
C THR A 10 -2.74 -2.21 -10.32
N PRO A 11 -3.98 -2.32 -10.81
CA PRO A 11 -4.95 -1.28 -10.54
C PRO A 11 -4.95 -1.11 -9.02
N ILE A 12 -4.64 0.12 -8.58
CA ILE A 12 -5.19 0.60 -7.31
C ILE A 12 -6.67 0.28 -7.44
N LEU A 13 -7.22 -0.41 -6.44
CA LEU A 13 -8.60 -0.87 -6.41
C LEU A 13 -9.48 0.17 -7.13
N GLU A 14 -10.03 -0.19 -8.29
CA GLU A 14 -11.00 0.68 -8.99
C GLU A 14 -12.26 0.88 -8.13
N ASP A 15 -12.38 0.14 -7.03
CA ASP A 15 -13.52 0.16 -6.15
C ASP A 15 -13.12 0.76 -4.80
N GLY A 16 -13.25 2.09 -4.73
CA GLY A 16 -13.25 2.90 -3.52
C GLY A 16 -14.41 2.55 -2.59
N ASN A 17 -14.41 1.32 -2.08
CA ASN A 17 -15.40 0.77 -1.16
C ASN A 17 -14.74 0.26 0.12
N LEU A 18 -13.61 0.83 0.50
CA LEU A 18 -13.07 0.70 1.85
C LEU A 18 -13.86 1.71 2.71
N PRO A 19 -14.85 1.29 3.53
CA PRO A 19 -15.58 2.24 4.35
C PRO A 19 -14.58 2.94 5.27
N GLN A 20 -14.66 4.28 5.29
CA GLN A 20 -13.69 5.19 5.88
C GLN A 20 -13.37 4.89 7.36
N ASP A 21 -14.26 4.16 8.04
CA ASP A 21 -14.14 3.76 9.45
C ASP A 21 -13.82 2.27 9.69
N LYS A 22 -13.72 1.40 8.66
CA LYS A 22 -13.32 0.00 8.89
C LYS A 22 -11.82 -0.17 8.72
N ARG A 23 -11.17 -0.52 9.83
CA ARG A 23 -9.82 -1.07 9.83
C ARG A 23 -9.88 -2.54 9.39
N PHE A 24 -9.15 -2.88 8.33
CA PHE A 24 -8.98 -4.27 7.92
C PHE A 24 -8.04 -4.97 8.89
N LYS A 25 -8.52 -6.00 9.58
CA LYS A 25 -7.65 -6.86 10.38
C LYS A 25 -6.87 -7.75 9.43
N VAL A 26 -5.55 -7.65 9.51
CA VAL A 26 -4.62 -8.39 8.64
C VAL A 26 -3.79 -9.27 9.54
N ALA A 27 -3.86 -10.58 9.31
CA ALA A 27 -2.99 -11.52 10.00
C ALA A 27 -1.57 -11.34 9.49
N THR A 28 -0.58 -11.40 10.38
CA THR A 28 0.83 -11.35 10.01
C THR A 28 1.54 -12.61 10.48
N ASN A 29 2.51 -13.09 9.71
CA ASN A 29 3.34 -14.21 10.13
C ASN A 29 4.41 -13.74 11.12
N LYS A 30 5.22 -14.68 11.62
CA LYS A 30 6.38 -14.41 12.49
C LYS A 30 7.40 -13.42 11.91
N HIS A 31 7.36 -13.19 10.59
CA HIS A 31 8.22 -12.24 9.88
C HIS A 31 7.52 -10.90 9.59
N GLY A 32 6.31 -10.68 10.12
CA GLY A 32 5.53 -9.46 9.90
C GLY A 32 4.93 -9.34 8.49
N GLN A 33 4.99 -10.39 7.67
CA GLN A 33 4.38 -10.39 6.34
C GLN A 33 2.88 -10.65 6.45
N PRO A 34 2.04 -9.93 5.69
CA PRO A 34 0.61 -10.14 5.73
C PRO A 34 0.25 -11.50 5.13
N ILE A 35 -0.68 -12.22 5.78
CA ILE A 35 -1.21 -13.52 5.36
C ILE A 35 -2.74 -13.52 5.38
N GLY A 36 -3.34 -14.43 4.60
CA GLY A 36 -4.80 -14.55 4.45
C GLY A 36 -5.38 -13.66 3.36
N ASP A 37 -6.70 -13.59 3.30
CA ASP A 37 -7.44 -12.99 2.17
C ASP A 37 -7.17 -11.48 2.01
N ASN A 38 -6.97 -10.78 3.13
CA ASN A 38 -6.68 -9.35 3.14
C ASN A 38 -5.22 -9.01 2.80
N ALA A 39 -4.32 -10.00 2.73
CA ALA A 39 -2.90 -9.74 2.50
C ALA A 39 -2.60 -9.13 1.13
N ILE A 40 -3.37 -9.54 0.12
CA ILE A 40 -3.24 -9.03 -1.24
C ILE A 40 -3.63 -7.55 -1.30
N GLN A 41 -4.72 -7.16 -0.63
CA GLN A 41 -5.17 -5.76 -0.56
C GLN A 41 -4.12 -4.86 0.10
N VAL A 42 -3.56 -5.28 1.23
CA VAL A 42 -2.48 -4.53 1.91
C VAL A 42 -1.25 -4.40 1.02
N SER A 43 -0.84 -5.49 0.36
CA SER A 43 0.33 -5.48 -0.52
C SER A 43 0.13 -4.56 -1.72
N ARG A 44 -1.09 -4.50 -2.27
CA ARG A 44 -1.46 -3.57 -3.34
C ARG A 44 -1.46 -2.12 -2.85
N TYR A 45 -2.04 -1.86 -1.68
CA TYR A 45 -2.08 -0.54 -1.05
C TYR A 45 -0.67 0.02 -0.82
N ILE A 46 0.18 -0.74 -0.12
CA ILE A 46 1.57 -0.33 0.16
C ILE A 46 2.35 -0.16 -1.15
N GLY A 47 2.19 -1.09 -2.10
CA GLY A 47 2.84 -1.00 -3.40
C GLY A 47 2.37 0.19 -4.24
N ALA A 48 1.16 0.69 -4.03
CA ALA A 48 0.67 1.93 -4.65
C ALA A 48 1.31 3.16 -4.01
N LEU A 49 1.33 3.23 -2.68
CA LEU A 49 1.98 4.32 -1.95
C LEU A 49 3.47 4.45 -2.27
N ALA A 50 4.20 3.34 -2.30
CA ALA A 50 5.64 3.32 -2.55
C ALA A 50 6.04 3.81 -3.95
N ARG A 51 5.09 3.94 -4.89
CA ARG A 51 5.34 4.48 -6.23
C ARG A 51 5.24 6.00 -6.30
N ASP A 52 4.63 6.65 -5.31
CA ASP A 52 4.51 8.10 -5.25
C ASP A 52 5.68 8.69 -4.45
N GLY A 53 6.86 8.72 -5.06
CA GLY A 53 8.12 9.13 -4.42
C GLY A 53 8.14 10.61 -3.99
N ASN A 54 7.24 11.43 -4.52
CA ASN A 54 7.08 12.83 -4.09
C ASN A 54 6.42 12.93 -2.73
N LEU A 55 5.40 12.09 -2.49
CA LEU A 55 4.68 12.07 -1.22
C LEU A 55 5.35 11.16 -0.20
N LEU A 56 5.97 10.07 -0.66
CA LEU A 56 6.68 9.09 0.15
C LEU A 56 8.12 8.87 -0.37
N PRO A 57 9.07 9.78 -0.06
CA PRO A 57 10.46 9.58 -0.42
C PRO A 57 11.00 8.30 0.21
N ILE A 58 11.67 7.45 -0.57
CA ILE A 58 12.28 6.19 -0.10
C ILE A 58 13.36 6.48 0.96
N ASP A 59 13.97 7.65 0.87
CA ASP A 59 15.13 8.07 1.66
C ASP A 59 14.73 8.56 3.06
N LEU A 60 13.42 8.72 3.33
CA LEU A 60 12.90 9.22 4.60
C LEU A 60 12.22 8.12 5.40
N PHE A 61 12.46 8.11 6.71
CA PHE A 61 11.71 7.24 7.61
C PHE A 61 10.26 7.71 7.72
N TRP A 62 9.31 6.78 7.88
CA TRP A 62 7.88 7.10 8.02
C TRP A 62 7.57 8.14 9.11
N LYS A 63 8.35 8.16 10.20
CA LYS A 63 8.22 9.16 11.27
C LYS A 63 8.53 10.58 10.79
N GLN A 64 9.42 10.74 9.81
CA GLN A 64 9.87 12.00 9.25
C GLN A 64 8.95 12.53 8.14
N VAL A 65 8.10 11.68 7.55
CA VAL A 65 7.16 12.11 6.51
C VAL A 65 6.13 13.09 7.11
N PRO A 66 5.95 14.29 6.52
CA PRO A 66 5.01 15.30 7.01
C PRO A 66 3.57 14.78 7.12
N LYS A 67 2.82 15.27 8.12
CA LYS A 67 1.42 14.86 8.33
C LYS A 67 0.50 15.21 7.15
N SER A 68 0.78 16.32 6.46
CA SER A 68 0.11 16.72 5.21
C SER A 68 0.26 15.63 4.13
N ASN A 69 1.49 15.22 3.86
CA ASN A 69 1.79 14.17 2.87
C ASN A 69 1.14 12.84 3.24
N LYS A 70 1.14 12.48 4.53
CA LYS A 70 0.45 11.26 5.01
C LYS A 70 -1.05 11.30 4.71
N LYS A 71 -1.70 12.44 4.96
CA LYS A 71 -3.13 12.62 4.69
C LYS A 71 -3.42 12.56 3.19
N GLU A 72 -2.58 13.20 2.38
CA GLU A 72 -2.68 13.18 0.92
C GLU A 72 -2.47 11.77 0.36
N LEU A 73 -1.44 11.04 0.80
CA LEU A 73 -1.21 9.63 0.47
C LEU A 73 -2.42 8.75 0.80
N CYS A 74 -2.96 8.89 2.01
CA CYS A 74 -4.15 8.14 2.42
C CYS A 74 -5.39 8.49 1.58
N SER A 75 -5.51 9.73 1.08
CA SER A 75 -6.60 10.12 0.18
C SER A 75 -6.42 9.61 -1.25
N ARG A 76 -5.17 9.35 -1.65
CA ARG A 76 -4.80 8.98 -3.03
C ARG A 76 -4.96 7.50 -3.31
N VAL A 77 -4.93 6.70 -2.25
CA VAL A 77 -5.36 5.31 -2.32
C VAL A 77 -6.85 5.27 -2.00
N LYS A 78 -7.67 5.25 -3.06
CA LYS A 78 -9.09 4.92 -2.98
C LYS A 78 -9.27 3.41 -2.81
#